data_AF-A0A970H471-F1
#
_entry.id   AF-A0A970H471-F1
#
_cell.length_a   1.000
_cell.length_b   1.000
_cell.length_c   1.000
_cell.angle_alpha   90.00
_cell.angle_beta   90.00
_cell.angle_gamma   90.00
#
_symmetry.space_group_name_H-M   'P 1'
#
loop_
_entity.id
_entity.type
_entity.pdbx_description
1 polymer ?
#
loop_
_entity_poly.entity_id
_entity_poly.type
_entity_poly.pdbx_seq_one_letter_code
_entity_poly.pdbx_strand_id
1 'polypeptide(L)'
;MFGYVPDNLEEFVLASQISQAEAKKFFIEMVRLKKWRRTGIIWWNLLDCWPQFSDAVVDYYFVKKLAYYYIKRVQQPICLMMDEPENWNHRVVLGNDSNDTVVVAYSVEDGETGELLLSGETVSRANENKEVGAIRMLPGAKRLFVLKWRVGNEEYGNHYISGYVPFDLEQYKCWLKRIELLPQPFDSGNSWR
;
A
#
# COMPACT_ATOMS: atom_id res chain seq x y z
N MET A 1 7.37 -12.05 8.02
CA MET A 1 7.23 -11.74 6.58
C MET A 1 8.16 -12.60 5.71
N PHE A 2 9.48 -12.62 5.95
CA PHE A 2 10.47 -13.23 5.04
C PHE A 2 10.96 -14.64 5.39
N GLY A 3 10.48 -15.24 6.48
CA GLY A 3 10.78 -16.65 6.84
C GLY A 3 12.15 -16.90 7.47
N TYR A 4 13.03 -15.90 7.48
CA TYR A 4 14.32 -15.91 8.19
C TYR A 4 14.60 -14.53 8.81
N VAL A 5 15.65 -14.45 9.63
CA VAL A 5 16.18 -13.21 10.19
C VAL A 5 17.52 -12.91 9.49
N PRO A 6 17.69 -11.76 8.82
CA PRO A 6 18.97 -11.42 8.18
C PRO A 6 20.12 -11.32 9.18
N ASP A 7 21.31 -11.74 8.76
CA ASP A 7 22.52 -11.76 9.62
C ASP A 7 23.21 -10.39 9.72
N ASN A 8 23.06 -9.54 8.70
CA ASN A 8 23.62 -8.19 8.70
C ASN A 8 22.56 -7.15 9.13
N LEU A 9 23.05 -6.08 9.77
CA LEU A 9 22.19 -5.06 10.37
C LEU A 9 21.36 -4.32 9.32
N GLU A 10 21.95 -3.99 8.18
CA GLU A 10 21.31 -3.22 7.12
C GLU A 10 20.11 -3.97 6.53
N GLU A 11 20.24 -5.27 6.25
CA GLU A 11 19.14 -6.10 5.79
C GLU A 11 18.11 -6.35 6.86
N PHE A 12 18.54 -6.53 8.12
CA PHE A 12 17.60 -6.67 9.23
C PHE A 12 16.73 -5.42 9.37
N VAL A 13 17.35 -4.23 9.34
CA VAL A 13 16.65 -2.94 9.39
C VAL A 13 15.69 -2.80 8.22
N LEU A 14 16.14 -3.05 6.99
CA LEU A 14 15.28 -2.97 5.81
C LEU A 14 14.10 -3.94 5.88
N ALA A 15 14.36 -5.21 6.21
CA ALA A 15 13.31 -6.23 6.34
C ALA A 15 12.29 -5.85 7.43
N SER A 16 12.75 -5.32 8.56
CA SER A 16 11.86 -4.86 9.63
C SER A 16 10.99 -3.67 9.20
N GLN A 17 11.56 -2.70 8.49
CA GLN A 17 10.83 -1.53 7.98
C GLN A 17 9.80 -1.92 6.92
N ILE A 18 10.13 -2.84 6.02
CA ILE A 18 9.18 -3.38 5.04
C ILE A 18 8.01 -4.07 5.76
N SER A 19 8.31 -4.93 6.73
CA SER A 19 7.28 -5.64 7.50
C SER A 19 6.36 -4.66 8.24
N GLN A 20 6.92 -3.61 8.84
CA GLN A 20 6.13 -2.55 9.49
C GLN A 20 5.25 -1.79 8.49
N ALA A 21 5.83 -1.41 7.35
CA ALA A 21 5.15 -0.63 6.33
C ALA A 21 3.96 -1.39 5.72
N GLU A 22 4.17 -2.66 5.34
CA GLU A 22 3.10 -3.52 4.81
C GLU A 22 2.01 -3.78 5.86
N ALA A 23 2.39 -4.01 7.13
CA ALA A 23 1.42 -4.24 8.20
C ALA A 23 0.53 -3.01 8.44
N LYS A 24 1.12 -1.80 8.55
CA LYS A 24 0.35 -0.56 8.74
C LYS A 24 -0.51 -0.24 7.53
N LYS A 25 0.04 -0.40 6.33
CA LYS A 25 -0.67 -0.21 5.06
C LYS A 25 -1.91 -1.10 5.00
N PHE A 26 -1.72 -2.41 5.15
CA PHE A 26 -2.80 -3.39 5.11
C PHE A 26 -3.86 -3.12 6.18
N PHE A 27 -3.45 -2.77 7.40
CA PHE A 27 -4.40 -2.48 8.48
C PHE A 27 -5.29 -1.27 8.15
N ILE A 28 -4.70 -0.19 7.62
CA ILE A 28 -5.46 1.01 7.21
C ILE A 28 -6.42 0.69 6.07
N GLU A 29 -5.93 0.02 5.02
CA GLU A 29 -6.77 -0.35 3.88
C GLU A 29 -7.91 -1.28 4.28
N MET A 30 -7.65 -2.29 5.11
CA MET A 30 -8.68 -3.21 5.60
C MET A 30 -9.78 -2.48 6.40
N VAL A 31 -9.44 -1.40 7.11
CA VAL A 31 -10.45 -0.57 7.78
C VAL A 31 -11.22 0.26 6.75
N ARG A 32 -10.52 0.93 5.83
CA ARG A 32 -11.15 1.76 4.78
C ARG A 32 -12.07 0.94 3.89
N LEU A 33 -11.64 -0.24 3.43
CA LEU A 33 -12.41 -1.18 2.61
C LEU A 33 -13.74 -1.58 3.25
N LYS A 34 -13.77 -1.70 4.59
CA LYS A 34 -14.95 -2.12 5.36
C LYS A 34 -15.84 -0.97 5.82
N LYS A 35 -15.67 0.24 5.27
CA LYS A 35 -16.65 1.34 5.39
C LYS A 35 -18.00 0.88 4.80
N TRP A 36 -19.14 1.05 5.46
CA TRP A 36 -19.47 1.77 6.71
C TRP A 36 -19.54 0.89 7.97
N ARG A 37 -19.11 -0.37 7.90
CA ARG A 37 -19.04 -1.25 9.07
C ARG A 37 -17.89 -0.86 10.01
N ARG A 38 -16.82 -0.27 9.47
CA ARG A 38 -15.73 0.35 10.23
C ARG A 38 -15.61 1.81 9.81
N THR A 39 -15.65 2.73 10.77
CA THR A 39 -15.85 4.17 10.52
C THR A 39 -14.65 5.03 10.91
N GLY A 40 -13.57 4.43 11.43
CA GLY A 40 -12.38 5.15 11.82
C GLY A 40 -11.25 4.22 12.25
N ILE A 41 -10.03 4.75 12.20
CA ILE A 41 -8.82 4.06 12.65
C ILE A 41 -7.89 5.05 13.33
N ILE A 42 -7.33 4.65 14.46
CA ILE A 42 -6.18 5.30 15.09
C ILE A 42 -5.12 4.23 15.18
N TRP A 43 -4.01 4.41 14.46
CA TRP A 43 -2.87 3.51 14.49
C TRP A 43 -1.78 4.07 15.40
N TRP A 44 -1.05 3.19 16.07
CA TRP A 44 0.01 3.54 17.01
C TRP A 44 1.40 3.35 16.38
N ASN A 45 2.40 4.20 16.59
CA ASN A 45 2.35 5.63 16.93
C ASN A 45 2.99 6.48 15.81
N LEU A 46 2.81 7.80 15.89
CA LEU A 46 3.29 8.74 14.87
C LEU A 46 4.79 9.06 15.02
N LEU A 47 5.20 9.45 16.22
CA LEU A 47 6.49 10.06 16.52
C LEU A 47 7.07 9.51 17.83
N ASP A 48 8.38 9.35 17.89
CA ASP A 48 9.12 9.03 19.12
C ASP A 48 9.51 10.28 19.92
N CYS A 49 9.47 10.18 21.25
CA CYS A 49 9.90 11.25 22.15
C CYS A 49 11.39 11.17 22.58
N TRP A 50 12.09 10.10 22.21
CA TRP A 50 13.52 9.85 22.47
C TRP A 50 14.04 8.74 21.55
N PRO A 51 15.36 8.57 21.35
CA PRO A 51 15.91 7.50 20.50
C PRO A 51 15.60 6.10 21.05
N GLN A 52 14.82 5.31 20.32
CA GLN A 52 14.43 3.96 20.73
C GLN A 52 13.99 3.09 19.54
N PHE A 53 13.87 1.79 19.76
CA PHE A 53 13.13 0.90 18.87
C PHE A 53 11.64 0.97 19.21
N SER A 54 10.81 1.36 18.24
CA SER A 54 9.37 1.52 18.44
C SER A 54 8.59 1.37 17.13
N ASP A 55 7.26 1.34 17.27
CA ASP A 55 6.32 1.37 16.16
C ASP A 55 6.12 2.76 15.54
N ALA A 56 6.87 3.78 15.97
CA ALA A 56 6.73 5.11 15.42
C ALA A 56 7.06 5.11 13.93
N VAL A 57 6.32 5.86 13.12
CA VAL A 57 6.63 6.00 11.68
C VAL A 57 7.57 7.17 11.38
N VAL A 58 7.74 8.06 12.36
CA VAL A 58 8.76 9.11 12.38
C VAL A 58 9.57 8.91 13.66
N ASP A 59 10.90 8.86 13.55
CA ASP A 59 11.76 8.69 14.71
C ASP A 59 11.98 10.01 15.48
N TYR A 60 12.75 9.93 16.56
CA TYR A 60 13.07 11.08 17.42
C TYR A 60 13.77 12.23 16.68
N TYR A 61 14.56 11.92 15.65
CA TYR A 61 15.29 12.90 14.85
C TYR A 61 14.47 13.41 13.65
N PHE A 62 13.16 13.11 13.63
CA PHE A 62 12.23 13.46 12.55
C PHE A 62 12.51 12.75 11.21
N VAL A 63 13.27 11.65 11.23
CA VAL A 63 13.48 10.80 10.05
C VAL A 63 12.22 9.97 9.82
N LYS A 64 11.73 10.01 8.57
CA LYS A 64 10.53 9.27 8.14
C LYS A 64 10.93 7.85 7.78
N LYS A 65 10.37 6.87 8.50
CA LYS A 65 10.52 5.44 8.18
C LYS A 65 9.71 5.08 6.93
N LEU A 66 10.00 3.95 6.30
CA LEU A 66 9.26 3.47 5.11
C LEU A 66 7.73 3.47 5.32
N ALA A 67 7.27 3.07 6.50
CA ALA A 67 5.86 3.04 6.86
C ALA A 67 5.16 4.41 6.72
N TYR A 68 5.87 5.52 6.94
CA TYR A 68 5.32 6.88 6.76
C TYR A 68 4.82 7.07 5.33
N TYR A 69 5.62 6.68 4.33
CA TYR A 69 5.29 6.88 2.93
C TYR A 69 4.12 6.01 2.49
N TYR A 70 4.07 4.76 2.96
CA TYR A 70 2.96 3.85 2.67
C TYR A 70 1.66 4.37 3.29
N ILE A 71 1.69 4.82 4.54
CA ILE A 71 0.54 5.41 5.23
C ILE A 71 0.06 6.66 4.49
N LYS A 72 0.96 7.59 4.15
CA LYS A 72 0.61 8.81 3.40
C LYS A 72 -0.14 8.47 2.11
N ARG A 73 0.29 7.43 1.41
CA ARG A 73 -0.31 6.96 0.16
C ARG A 73 -1.69 6.33 0.37
N VAL A 74 -1.84 5.45 1.35
CA VAL A 74 -3.13 4.79 1.62
C VAL A 74 -4.09 5.61 2.48
N GLN A 75 -3.72 6.84 2.84
CA GLN A 75 -4.60 7.82 3.47
C GLN A 75 -4.98 8.97 2.53
N GLN A 76 -4.67 8.88 1.23
CA GLN A 76 -5.19 9.84 0.25
C GLN A 76 -6.72 9.80 0.20
N PRO A 77 -7.40 10.96 0.04
CA PRO A 77 -8.87 11.03 0.04
C PRO A 77 -9.51 10.11 -0.99
N ILE A 78 -8.93 10.07 -2.20
CA ILE A 78 -9.26 9.08 -3.23
C ILE A 78 -8.15 8.04 -3.24
N CYS A 79 -8.50 6.76 -3.10
CA CYS A 79 -7.51 5.69 -3.06
C CYS A 79 -8.04 4.41 -3.69
N LEU A 80 -7.27 3.85 -4.62
CA LEU A 80 -7.52 2.51 -5.15
C LEU A 80 -6.86 1.48 -4.23
N MET A 81 -7.62 0.47 -3.82
CA MET A 81 -7.22 -0.55 -2.86
C MET A 81 -7.63 -1.93 -3.37
N MET A 82 -6.94 -2.98 -2.90
CA MET A 82 -7.33 -4.37 -3.14
C MET A 82 -7.68 -5.04 -1.83
N ASP A 83 -8.72 -5.86 -1.86
CA ASP A 83 -9.12 -6.68 -0.72
C ASP A 83 -8.43 -8.06 -0.75
N GLU A 84 -8.46 -8.75 0.38
CA GLU A 84 -8.04 -10.14 0.47
C GLU A 84 -8.82 -11.01 -0.55
N PRO A 85 -8.20 -12.07 -1.08
CA PRO A 85 -8.82 -12.84 -2.14
C PRO A 85 -10.03 -13.62 -1.61
N GLU A 86 -11.17 -13.46 -2.26
CA GLU A 86 -12.39 -14.21 -1.99
C GLU A 86 -12.85 -14.89 -3.28
N ASN A 87 -13.19 -16.19 -3.20
CA ASN A 87 -13.61 -16.98 -4.37
C ASN A 87 -12.65 -16.83 -5.57
N TRP A 88 -11.34 -16.94 -5.33
CA TRP A 88 -10.28 -16.87 -6.35
C TRP A 88 -10.14 -15.49 -7.02
N ASN A 89 -10.71 -14.44 -6.43
CA ASN A 89 -10.67 -13.09 -6.96
C ASN A 89 -10.20 -12.07 -5.91
N HIS A 90 -9.31 -11.18 -6.31
CA HIS A 90 -9.07 -9.95 -5.57
C HIS A 90 -10.02 -8.87 -6.07
N ARG A 91 -10.86 -8.34 -5.18
CA ARG A 91 -11.66 -7.16 -5.49
C ARG A 91 -10.78 -5.93 -5.53
N VAL A 92 -11.04 -5.06 -6.49
CA VAL A 92 -10.43 -3.74 -6.62
C VAL A 92 -11.49 -2.71 -6.25
N VAL A 93 -11.21 -1.91 -5.22
CA VAL A 93 -12.16 -0.97 -4.64
C VAL A 93 -11.56 0.43 -4.69
N LEU A 94 -12.34 1.36 -5.21
CA LEU A 94 -12.06 2.79 -5.16
C LEU A 94 -12.73 3.36 -3.90
N GLY A 95 -11.92 3.80 -2.94
CA GLY A 95 -12.40 4.57 -1.79
C GLY A 95 -12.40 6.07 -2.09
N ASN A 96 -13.52 6.72 -1.83
CA ASN A 96 -13.66 8.17 -1.83
C ASN A 96 -14.05 8.61 -0.41
N ASP A 97 -13.11 9.22 0.30
CA ASP A 97 -13.31 9.82 1.63
C ASP A 97 -13.44 11.35 1.56
N SER A 98 -13.54 11.92 0.35
CA SER A 98 -13.79 13.34 0.13
C SER A 98 -15.29 13.69 0.19
N ASN A 99 -15.59 14.98 0.27
CA ASN A 99 -16.95 15.50 0.21
C ASN A 99 -17.45 15.73 -1.22
N ASP A 100 -16.66 15.36 -2.23
CA ASP A 100 -16.93 15.65 -3.63
C ASP A 100 -17.18 14.39 -4.44
N THR A 101 -18.04 14.51 -5.46
CA THR A 101 -18.17 13.49 -6.49
C THR A 101 -17.07 13.71 -7.52
N VAL A 102 -16.27 12.67 -7.78
CA VAL A 102 -15.09 12.76 -8.65
C VAL A 102 -15.17 11.75 -9.79
N VAL A 103 -14.59 12.11 -10.93
CA VAL A 103 -14.32 11.17 -12.04
C VAL A 103 -12.91 10.64 -11.87
N VAL A 104 -12.76 9.32 -11.89
CA VAL A 104 -11.50 8.63 -11.64
C VAL A 104 -11.21 7.67 -12.79
N ALA A 105 -10.11 7.91 -13.49
CA ALA A 105 -9.52 6.93 -14.40
C ALA A 105 -8.54 6.06 -13.60
N TYR A 106 -8.61 4.73 -13.74
CA TYR A 106 -7.80 3.81 -12.94
C TYR A 106 -7.22 2.68 -13.78
N SER A 107 -6.09 2.13 -13.32
CA SER A 107 -5.50 0.91 -13.84
C SER A 107 -4.89 0.05 -12.72
N VAL A 108 -4.86 -1.25 -12.95
CA VAL A 108 -4.13 -2.23 -12.15
C VAL A 108 -3.26 -3.05 -13.09
N GLU A 109 -1.97 -3.10 -12.79
CA GLU A 109 -0.94 -3.80 -13.56
C GLU A 109 -0.28 -4.87 -12.69
N ASP A 110 0.22 -5.93 -13.32
CA ASP A 110 1.20 -6.81 -12.69
C ASP A 110 2.52 -6.04 -12.50
N GLY A 111 3.00 -6.00 -11.26
CA GLY A 111 4.17 -5.24 -10.86
C GLY A 111 5.50 -5.82 -11.32
N GLU A 112 5.53 -7.06 -11.80
CA GLU A 112 6.71 -7.66 -12.42
C GLU A 112 6.66 -7.53 -13.93
N THR A 113 5.58 -8.02 -14.56
CA THR A 113 5.49 -8.09 -16.03
C THR A 113 5.04 -6.79 -16.67
N GLY A 114 4.37 -5.90 -15.92
CA GLY A 114 3.70 -4.73 -16.48
C GLY A 114 2.42 -5.03 -17.25
N GLU A 115 1.93 -6.28 -17.20
CA GLU A 115 0.66 -6.66 -17.83
C GLU A 115 -0.50 -5.85 -17.24
N LEU A 116 -1.32 -5.25 -18.10
CA LEU A 116 -2.52 -4.54 -17.67
C LEU A 116 -3.62 -5.56 -17.34
N LEU A 117 -4.02 -5.62 -16.06
CA LEU A 117 -4.98 -6.60 -15.55
C LEU A 117 -6.41 -6.03 -15.47
N LEU A 118 -6.54 -4.74 -15.17
CA LEU A 118 -7.81 -4.05 -15.07
C LEU A 118 -7.60 -2.57 -15.38
N SER A 119 -8.53 -1.94 -16.09
CA SER A 119 -8.58 -0.48 -16.22
C SER A 119 -9.98 0.00 -16.52
N GLY A 120 -10.22 1.30 -16.30
CA GLY A 120 -11.49 1.91 -16.63
C GLY A 120 -11.56 3.36 -16.17
N GLU A 121 -12.73 3.96 -16.38
CA GLU A 121 -13.09 5.25 -15.81
C GLU A 121 -14.42 5.12 -15.07
N THR A 122 -14.53 5.77 -13.92
CA THR A 122 -15.74 5.69 -13.10
C THR A 122 -16.01 6.98 -12.37
N VAL A 123 -17.29 7.28 -12.15
CA VAL A 123 -17.71 8.34 -11.23
C VAL A 123 -17.84 7.75 -9.84
N SER A 124 -17.14 8.33 -8.87
CA SER A 124 -17.28 8.01 -7.46
C SER A 124 -17.92 9.16 -6.70
N ARG A 125 -19.07 8.90 -6.06
CA ARG A 125 -19.78 9.87 -5.22
C ARG A 125 -18.98 10.18 -3.97
N ALA A 126 -19.28 11.34 -3.39
CA ALA A 126 -18.72 11.75 -2.11
C ALA A 126 -18.90 10.64 -1.07
N ASN A 127 -17.82 10.36 -0.32
CA ASN A 127 -17.85 9.51 0.86
C ASN A 127 -18.28 8.05 0.63
N GLU A 128 -18.00 7.44 -0.52
CA GLU A 128 -18.35 6.04 -0.83
C GLU A 128 -17.14 5.12 -1.04
N ASN A 129 -17.35 3.82 -0.89
CA ASN A 129 -16.48 2.80 -1.47
C ASN A 129 -17.19 2.19 -2.67
N LYS A 130 -16.52 2.15 -3.82
CA LYS A 130 -17.06 1.59 -5.06
C LYS A 130 -16.17 0.47 -5.55
N GLU A 131 -16.73 -0.73 -5.71
CA GLU A 131 -16.03 -1.82 -6.40
C GLU A 131 -15.95 -1.48 -7.90
N VAL A 132 -14.74 -1.51 -8.44
CA VAL A 132 -14.45 -1.14 -9.84
C VAL A 132 -14.04 -2.34 -10.70
N GLY A 133 -13.92 -3.52 -10.08
CA GLY A 133 -13.67 -4.77 -10.75
C GLY A 133 -13.04 -5.79 -9.83
N ALA A 134 -12.71 -6.94 -10.39
CA ALA A 134 -12.04 -8.03 -9.68
C ALA A 134 -11.01 -8.69 -10.59
N ILE A 135 -9.89 -9.10 -10.01
CA ILE A 135 -8.79 -9.75 -10.71
C ILE A 135 -8.72 -11.20 -10.24
N ARG A 136 -8.89 -12.14 -11.18
CA ARG A 136 -8.79 -13.56 -10.89
C ARG A 136 -7.34 -13.94 -10.63
N MET A 137 -7.11 -14.73 -9.59
CA MET A 137 -5.77 -15.14 -9.19
C MET A 137 -5.73 -16.60 -8.73
N LEU A 138 -4.63 -17.29 -9.05
CA LEU A 138 -4.36 -18.64 -8.58
C LEU A 138 -3.75 -18.58 -7.18
N PRO A 139 -4.43 -19.11 -6.13
CA PRO A 139 -3.97 -19.10 -4.76
C PRO A 139 -2.51 -19.52 -4.63
N GLY A 140 -1.75 -18.74 -3.86
CA GLY A 140 -0.35 -19.01 -3.58
C GLY A 140 0.64 -18.41 -4.59
N ALA A 141 0.19 -17.89 -5.74
CA ALA A 141 1.07 -17.09 -6.59
C ALA A 141 1.44 -15.79 -5.86
N LYS A 142 2.75 -15.58 -5.65
CA LYS A 142 3.27 -14.33 -5.09
C LYS A 142 3.34 -13.28 -6.19
N ARG A 143 2.67 -12.16 -6.00
CA ARG A 143 2.63 -11.08 -7.00
C ARG A 143 2.60 -9.72 -6.34
N LEU A 144 3.23 -8.77 -7.01
CA LEU A 144 3.00 -7.35 -6.80
C LEU A 144 1.91 -6.89 -7.76
N PHE A 145 0.89 -6.22 -7.26
CA PHE A 145 -0.05 -5.45 -8.06
C PHE A 145 0.31 -3.97 -7.92
N VAL A 146 0.36 -3.27 -9.06
CA VAL A 146 0.55 -1.82 -9.13
C VAL A 146 -0.79 -1.19 -9.48
N LEU A 147 -1.30 -0.39 -8.56
CA LEU A 147 -2.55 0.35 -8.69
C LEU A 147 -2.23 1.79 -9.04
N LYS A 148 -2.85 2.35 -10.07
CA LYS A 148 -2.73 3.75 -10.43
C LYS A 148 -4.11 4.34 -10.64
N TRP A 149 -4.28 5.61 -10.28
CA TRP A 149 -5.49 6.35 -10.60
C TRP A 149 -5.18 7.83 -10.83
N ARG A 150 -6.07 8.47 -11.57
CA ARG A 150 -6.00 9.89 -11.89
C ARG A 150 -7.31 10.58 -11.54
N VAL A 151 -7.20 11.73 -10.89
CA VAL A 151 -8.32 12.64 -10.60
C VAL A 151 -7.96 14.01 -11.14
N GLY A 152 -8.69 14.47 -12.15
CA GLY A 152 -8.31 15.67 -12.90
C GLY A 152 -6.92 15.52 -13.52
N ASN A 153 -5.98 16.39 -13.13
CA ASN A 153 -4.60 16.41 -13.62
C ASN A 153 -3.61 15.69 -12.69
N GLU A 154 -4.07 15.18 -11.54
CA GLU A 154 -3.19 14.57 -10.55
C GLU A 154 -3.25 13.05 -10.64
N GLU A 155 -2.07 12.44 -10.67
CA GLU A 155 -1.90 10.99 -10.65
C GLU A 155 -1.40 10.51 -9.30
N TYR A 156 -1.87 9.33 -8.95
CA TYR A 156 -1.63 8.67 -7.69
C TYR A 156 -1.34 7.19 -7.93
N GLY A 157 -0.56 6.59 -7.05
CA GLY A 157 -0.25 5.17 -7.10
C GLY A 157 -0.38 4.50 -5.75
N ASN A 158 -0.66 3.20 -5.78
CA ASN A 158 -0.67 2.29 -4.65
C ASN A 158 -0.20 0.91 -5.10
N HIS A 159 0.06 0.02 -4.17
CA HIS A 159 0.47 -1.35 -4.48
C HIS A 159 -0.27 -2.34 -3.60
N TYR A 160 -0.26 -3.61 -3.99
CA TYR A 160 -0.73 -4.70 -3.14
C TYR A 160 0.14 -5.93 -3.38
N ILE A 161 0.67 -6.52 -2.32
CA ILE A 161 1.37 -7.80 -2.41
C ILE A 161 0.39 -8.93 -2.09
N SER A 162 0.34 -9.93 -2.96
CA SER A 162 -0.46 -11.13 -2.74
C SER A 162 0.40 -12.37 -2.72
N GLY A 163 -0.10 -13.44 -2.11
CA GLY A 163 0.58 -14.72 -1.93
C GLY A 163 0.78 -15.08 -0.47
N TYR A 164 1.15 -16.34 -0.22
CA TYR A 164 1.42 -16.83 1.12
C TYR A 164 2.86 -16.54 1.54
N VAL A 165 3.04 -16.23 2.81
CA VAL A 165 4.36 -16.10 3.44
C VAL A 165 5.09 -17.46 3.43
N PRO A 166 6.44 -17.47 3.43
CA PRO A 166 7.34 -16.31 3.45
C PRO A 166 7.53 -15.66 2.08
N PHE A 167 7.67 -14.33 2.02
CA PHE A 167 8.12 -13.62 0.81
C PHE A 167 9.65 -13.65 0.69
N ASP A 168 10.17 -13.53 -0.55
CA ASP A 168 11.60 -13.38 -0.77
C ASP A 168 12.02 -11.90 -0.60
N LEU A 169 13.07 -11.65 0.19
CA LEU A 169 13.50 -10.29 0.51
C LEU A 169 14.12 -9.58 -0.71
N GLU A 170 14.89 -10.29 -1.54
CA GLU A 170 15.50 -9.71 -2.74
C GLU A 170 14.45 -9.34 -3.78
N GLN A 171 13.45 -10.20 -3.97
CA GLN A 171 12.28 -9.91 -4.78
C GLN A 171 11.57 -8.64 -4.27
N TYR A 172 11.37 -8.52 -2.95
CA TYR A 172 10.76 -7.31 -2.40
C TYR A 172 11.64 -6.08 -2.60
N LYS A 173 12.98 -6.17 -2.48
CA LYS A 173 13.90 -5.05 -2.78
C LYS A 173 13.71 -4.55 -4.22
N CYS A 174 13.48 -5.45 -5.18
CA CYS A 174 13.15 -5.09 -6.56
C CYS A 174 11.77 -4.41 -6.67
N TRP A 175 10.76 -4.94 -5.97
CA TRP A 175 9.44 -4.34 -5.91
C TRP A 175 9.45 -2.95 -5.27
N LEU A 176 10.23 -2.75 -4.20
CA LEU A 176 10.34 -1.48 -3.48
C LEU A 176 10.79 -0.35 -4.41
N LYS A 177 11.80 -0.60 -5.26
CA LYS A 177 12.25 0.39 -6.27
C LYS A 177 11.11 0.81 -7.20
N ARG A 178 10.22 -0.12 -7.56
CA ARG A 178 9.03 0.18 -8.37
C ARG A 178 7.97 0.94 -7.57
N ILE A 179 7.76 0.58 -6.30
CA ILE A 179 6.82 1.23 -5.38
C ILE A 179 7.20 2.69 -5.11
N GLU A 180 8.50 2.96 -4.97
CA GLU A 180 9.08 4.31 -4.78
C GLU A 180 8.82 5.23 -5.97
N LEU A 181 8.80 4.67 -7.19
CA LEU A 181 8.61 5.40 -8.45
C LEU A 181 7.14 5.56 -8.86
N LEU A 182 6.19 4.99 -8.11
CA LEU A 182 4.76 5.21 -8.38
C LEU A 182 4.42 6.72 -8.27
N PRO A 183 3.35 7.18 -8.94
CA PRO A 183 2.91 8.57 -8.82
C PRO A 183 2.79 8.99 -7.34
N GLN A 184 3.19 10.23 -7.05
CA GLN A 184 3.59 10.66 -5.71
C GLN A 184 4.84 9.88 -5.21
N PRO A 185 5.99 10.06 -5.89
CA PRO A 185 7.19 9.29 -5.58
C PRO A 185 7.76 9.66 -4.21
N PHE A 186 8.53 8.74 -3.64
CA PHE A 186 9.27 8.98 -2.40
C PHE A 186 10.63 8.28 -2.44
N ASP A 187 11.52 8.72 -1.56
CA ASP A 187 12.84 8.11 -1.38
C ASP A 187 12.93 7.54 0.05
N SER A 188 13.05 6.21 0.14
CA SER A 188 13.26 5.52 1.41
C SER A 188 14.73 5.21 1.72
N GLY A 189 15.67 5.61 0.86
CA GLY A 189 17.11 5.38 1.05
C GLY A 189 17.68 6.04 2.31
N ASN A 190 17.06 7.12 2.78
CA ASN A 190 17.41 7.80 4.04
C ASN A 190 16.51 7.41 5.22
N SER A 191 15.60 6.44 5.06
CA SER A 191 14.61 6.08 6.10
C SER A 191 15.21 5.34 7.30
N TRP A 192 16.51 5.03 7.26
CA TRP A 192 17.24 4.24 8.25
C TRP A 192 18.66 4.77 8.53
N ARG A 193 19.06 5.89 7.91
CA ARG A 193 20.39 6.49 8.07
C ARG A 193 20.39 7.58 9.13
#